data_AF-A0AAX1ZWW0-F1
#
_entry.id   AF-A0AAX1ZWW0-F1
#
_cell.length_a   1.000
_cell.length_b   1.000
_cell.length_c   1.000
_cell.angle_alpha   90.00
_cell.angle_beta   90.00
_cell.angle_gamma   90.00
#
_symmetry.space_group_name_H-M   'P 1'
#
loop_
_entity.id
_entity.type
_entity.pdbx_description
1 polymer ?
#
loop_
_entity_poly.entity_id
_entity_poly.type
_entity_poly.pdbx_seq_one_letter_code
_entity_poly.pdbx_strand_id
1 'polypeptide(L)'
;MSKKLLLLFGSLTFIVLLGILYYTFIYKETFESSAEGLFLPEQYEEKYRVFEATIEVNKIKYEKLHIDHRIQLKGGSLTYELYDPKGNIIDRGEVTATQPLNKQLNITPQKGVWRAKYYTNKDTDGKYILLLKSIE
;
A
#
# COMPACT_ATOMS: atom_id res chain seq x y z
N MET A 1 -48.51 -20.01 -20.22
CA MET A 1 -47.69 -19.86 -19.00
C MET A 1 -48.44 -18.96 -18.02
N SER A 2 -48.72 -19.39 -16.79
CA SER A 2 -49.60 -18.62 -15.88
C SER A 2 -48.91 -17.33 -15.42
N LYS A 3 -49.68 -16.24 -15.24
CA LYS A 3 -49.16 -14.93 -14.76
C LYS A 3 -48.33 -15.05 -13.47
N LYS A 4 -48.67 -16.02 -12.60
CA LYS A 4 -47.93 -16.33 -11.37
C LYS A 4 -46.52 -16.87 -11.65
N LEU A 5 -46.36 -17.72 -12.66
CA LEU A 5 -45.07 -18.28 -13.06
C LEU A 5 -44.15 -17.20 -13.62
N LEU A 6 -44.68 -16.29 -14.46
CA LEU A 6 -43.95 -15.14 -15.00
C LEU A 6 -43.44 -14.19 -13.91
N LEU A 7 -44.25 -13.90 -12.89
CA LEU A 7 -43.86 -13.08 -11.75
C LEU A 7 -42.76 -13.73 -10.90
N LEU A 8 -42.86 -15.05 -10.67
CA LEU A 8 -41.84 -15.82 -9.95
C LEU A 8 -40.49 -15.80 -10.68
N PHE A 9 -40.48 -16.05 -11.99
CA PHE A 9 -39.27 -15.98 -12.79
C PHE A 9 -38.66 -14.57 -12.82
N GLY A 10 -39.48 -13.53 -12.96
CA GLY A 10 -39.02 -12.13 -12.91
C GLY A 10 -38.44 -11.74 -11.55
N SER A 11 -39.02 -12.23 -10.45
CA SER A 11 -38.50 -11.98 -9.10
C SER A 11 -37.15 -12.67 -8.87
N LEU A 12 -37.00 -13.91 -9.37
CA LEU A 12 -35.78 -14.68 -9.20
C LEU A 12 -34.62 -14.10 -10.01
N THR A 13 -34.87 -13.70 -11.27
CA THR A 13 -33.84 -13.04 -12.10
C THR A 13 -33.42 -11.70 -11.52
N PHE A 14 -34.35 -10.93 -10.95
CA PHE A 14 -34.04 -9.67 -10.28
C PHE A 14 -33.14 -9.85 -9.05
N ILE A 15 -33.41 -10.86 -8.21
CA ILE A 15 -32.56 -11.17 -7.04
C ILE A 15 -31.15 -11.61 -7.47
N VAL A 16 -31.03 -12.43 -8.51
CA VAL A 16 -29.73 -12.86 -9.03
C VAL A 16 -28.95 -11.66 -9.60
N LEU A 17 -29.62 -10.76 -10.33
CA LEU A 17 -29.01 -9.53 -10.84
C LEU A 17 -28.52 -8.63 -9.71
N LEU A 18 -29.33 -8.45 -8.65
CA LEU A 18 -28.91 -7.73 -7.46
C LEU A 18 -27.72 -8.39 -6.76
N GLY A 19 -27.69 -9.72 -6.71
CA GLY A 19 -26.56 -10.47 -6.16
C GLY A 19 -25.27 -10.26 -6.95
N ILE A 20 -25.34 -10.26 -8.29
CA ILE A 20 -24.19 -10.00 -9.17
C ILE A 20 -23.74 -8.53 -9.05
N LEU A 21 -24.67 -7.58 -9.04
CA LEU A 21 -24.38 -6.15 -8.84
C LEU A 21 -23.75 -5.89 -7.46
N TYR A 22 -24.28 -6.51 -6.41
CA TYR A 22 -23.73 -6.42 -5.07
C TYR A 22 -22.32 -7.04 -5.02
N TYR A 23 -22.14 -8.21 -5.63
CA TYR A 23 -20.83 -8.86 -5.73
C TYR A 23 -19.83 -7.96 -6.46
N THR A 24 -20.15 -7.44 -7.64
CA THR A 24 -19.24 -6.59 -8.40
C THR A 24 -18.95 -5.26 -7.71
N PHE A 25 -19.95 -4.61 -7.11
CA PHE A 25 -19.76 -3.33 -6.43
C PHE A 25 -18.93 -3.45 -5.15
N ILE A 26 -19.04 -4.56 -4.41
CA ILE A 26 -18.31 -4.78 -3.15
C ILE A 26 -16.93 -5.42 -3.37
N TYR A 27 -16.78 -6.35 -4.34
CA TYR A 27 -15.52 -7.06 -4.57
C TYR A 27 -14.57 -6.36 -5.54
N LYS A 28 -15.04 -5.49 -6.45
CA LYS A 28 -14.16 -4.78 -7.40
C LYS A 28 -13.59 -3.47 -6.88
N GLU A 29 -13.67 -3.19 -5.58
CA GLU A 29 -13.01 -2.00 -5.05
C GLU A 29 -11.49 -2.21 -5.08
N THR A 30 -10.84 -1.62 -6.08
CA THR A 30 -9.39 -1.51 -6.13
C THR A 30 -8.91 -0.53 -5.08
N PHE A 31 -7.84 -0.89 -4.37
CA PHE A 31 -7.12 -0.01 -3.46
C PHE A 31 -5.79 0.36 -4.09
N GLU A 32 -5.48 1.65 -4.13
CA GLU A 32 -4.15 2.16 -4.50
C GLU A 32 -3.86 3.42 -3.70
N SER A 33 -2.69 3.49 -3.08
CA SER A 33 -2.22 4.67 -2.36
C SER A 33 -0.70 4.70 -2.32
N SER A 34 -0.11 5.89 -2.41
CA SER A 34 1.32 6.08 -2.32
C SER A 34 1.72 7.16 -1.32
N ALA A 35 2.94 7.02 -0.82
CA ALA A 35 3.66 8.05 -0.09
C ALA A 35 5.02 8.24 -0.77
N GLU A 36 5.35 9.50 -1.07
CA GLU A 36 6.54 9.86 -1.84
C GLU A 36 7.19 11.08 -1.20
N GLY A 37 8.51 11.16 -1.29
CA GLY A 37 9.23 12.29 -0.71
C GLY A 37 10.71 12.31 -1.08
N LEU A 38 11.35 13.41 -0.67
CA LEU A 38 12.76 13.69 -0.91
C LEU A 38 13.54 13.67 0.41
N PHE A 39 14.79 13.24 0.34
CA PHE A 39 15.78 13.44 1.37
C PHE A 39 16.73 14.53 0.88
N LEU A 40 16.86 15.61 1.64
CA LEU A 40 17.63 16.79 1.28
C LEU A 40 18.67 17.07 2.38
N PRO A 41 19.98 16.94 2.09
CA PRO A 41 21.04 17.19 3.07
C PRO A 41 20.95 18.56 3.75
N GLU A 42 20.54 19.59 3.00
CA GLU A 42 20.39 20.96 3.50
C GLU A 42 19.24 21.13 4.51
N GLN A 43 18.32 20.17 4.58
CA GLN A 43 17.22 20.14 5.56
C GLN A 43 17.51 19.19 6.73
N TYR A 44 18.71 18.60 6.79
CA TYR A 44 19.05 17.66 7.84
C TYR A 44 19.24 18.37 9.19
N GLU A 45 18.47 17.93 10.17
CA GLU A 45 18.69 18.22 11.58
C GLU A 45 18.78 16.89 12.35
N GLU A 46 19.82 16.70 13.17
CA GLU A 46 20.07 15.43 13.87
C GLU A 46 18.85 14.91 14.67
N LYS A 47 18.08 15.82 15.29
CA LYS A 47 16.85 15.47 16.03
C LYS A 47 15.71 14.94 15.14
N TYR A 48 15.76 15.19 13.84
CA TYR A 48 14.79 14.76 12.83
C TYR A 48 15.40 13.79 11.82
N ARG A 49 16.51 13.13 12.16
CA ARG A 49 17.15 12.09 11.33
C ARG A 49 16.26 10.88 11.02
N VAL A 50 15.12 10.76 11.70
CA VAL A 50 14.13 9.72 11.45
C VAL A 50 12.90 10.35 10.84
N PHE A 51 12.60 9.97 9.61
CA PHE A 51 11.42 10.38 8.87
C PHE A 51 10.43 9.22 8.80
N GLU A 52 9.13 9.50 8.93
CA GLU A 52 8.07 8.50 8.88
C GLU A 52 7.08 8.83 7.74
N ALA A 53 6.89 7.89 6.83
CA ALA A 53 5.84 7.92 5.83
C ALA A 53 4.73 6.94 6.21
N THR A 54 3.47 7.36 6.06
CA THR A 54 2.31 6.55 6.44
C THR A 54 1.31 6.41 5.30
N ILE A 55 0.72 5.23 5.15
CA ILE A 55 -0.39 4.97 4.22
C ILE A 55 -1.52 4.31 5.00
N GLU A 56 -2.71 4.90 4.97
CA GLU A 56 -3.90 4.32 5.59
C GLU A 56 -4.59 3.36 4.62
N VAL A 57 -4.63 2.08 5.00
CA VAL A 57 -5.39 1.05 4.28
C VAL A 57 -6.74 0.88 4.97
N ASN A 58 -7.81 1.38 4.35
CA ASN A 58 -9.17 1.30 4.89
C ASN A 58 -10.01 0.16 4.30
N LYS A 59 -9.53 -0.46 3.21
CA LYS A 59 -10.17 -1.57 2.47
C LYS A 59 -9.22 -2.77 2.40
N ILE A 60 -9.76 -3.98 2.56
CA ILE A 60 -8.97 -5.23 2.58
C ILE A 60 -9.67 -6.41 1.86
N LYS A 61 -10.77 -6.16 1.14
CA LYS A 61 -11.55 -7.20 0.44
C LYS A 61 -10.94 -7.55 -0.93
N TYR A 62 -9.64 -7.82 -0.94
CA TYR A 62 -8.85 -8.25 -2.11
C TYR A 62 -7.92 -9.39 -1.67
N GLU A 63 -7.37 -10.18 -2.60
CA GLU A 63 -6.58 -11.36 -2.24
C GLU A 63 -5.24 -10.99 -1.59
N LYS A 64 -4.54 -10.01 -2.17
CA LYS A 64 -3.20 -9.60 -1.75
C LYS A 64 -3.02 -8.10 -1.77
N LEU A 65 -2.29 -7.58 -0.80
CA LEU A 65 -1.75 -6.24 -0.84
C LEU A 65 -0.33 -6.33 -1.43
N HIS A 66 -0.14 -5.68 -2.56
CA HIS A 66 1.16 -5.53 -3.19
C HIS A 66 1.79 -4.23 -2.74
N ILE A 67 3.03 -4.33 -2.28
CA ILE A 67 3.85 -3.21 -1.84
C ILE A 67 4.99 -3.07 -2.82
N ASP A 68 5.15 -1.90 -3.42
CA ASP A 68 6.31 -1.50 -4.20
C ASP A 68 7.05 -0.40 -3.44
N HIS A 69 8.24 -0.71 -2.95
CA HIS A 69 9.06 0.20 -2.16
C HIS A 69 10.37 0.47 -2.89
N ARG A 70 10.56 1.73 -3.27
CA ARG A 70 11.71 2.19 -4.04
C ARG A 70 12.41 3.31 -3.31
N ILE A 71 13.73 3.23 -3.24
CA ILE A 71 14.58 4.27 -2.65
C ILE A 71 15.78 4.45 -3.56
N GLN A 72 16.00 5.67 -4.01
CA GLN A 72 17.12 6.01 -4.88
C GLN A 72 17.86 7.20 -4.27
N LEU A 73 19.13 6.98 -3.92
CA LEU A 73 20.00 7.99 -3.36
C LEU A 73 21.01 8.47 -4.40
N LYS A 74 21.34 9.75 -4.33
CA LYS A 74 22.47 10.37 -5.05
C LYS A 74 23.70 10.50 -4.13
N GLY A 75 23.48 10.57 -2.82
CA GLY A 75 24.52 10.70 -1.81
C GLY A 75 24.10 10.12 -0.46
N GLY A 76 25.09 9.87 0.39
CA GLY A 76 24.89 9.33 1.73
C GLY A 76 24.35 7.90 1.76
N SER A 77 23.69 7.56 2.86
CA SER A 77 23.03 6.28 3.07
C SER A 77 21.82 6.46 3.97
N LEU A 78 20.92 5.47 4.01
CA LEU A 78 19.88 5.40 5.01
C LEU A 78 19.56 3.94 5.36
N THR A 79 19.03 3.74 6.56
CA THR A 79 18.34 2.50 6.93
C THR A 79 16.85 2.71 6.79
N TYR A 80 16.11 1.71 6.31
CA TYR A 80 14.65 1.74 6.30
C TYR A 80 14.06 0.57 7.08
N GLU A 81 12.86 0.79 7.60
CA GLU A 81 12.02 -0.22 8.24
C GLU A 81 10.58 -0.04 7.80
N LEU A 82 9.96 -1.11 7.28
CA LEU A 82 8.57 -1.15 6.88
C LEU A 82 7.76 -1.94 7.90
N TYR A 83 6.71 -1.30 8.42
CA TYR A 83 5.87 -1.82 9.48
C TYR A 83 4.45 -2.10 8.98
N ASP A 84 3.90 -3.24 9.42
CA ASP A 84 2.48 -3.52 9.29
C ASP A 84 1.63 -2.69 10.28
N PRO A 85 0.29 -2.68 10.14
CA PRO A 85 -0.60 -1.95 11.05
C PRO A 85 -0.57 -2.42 12.50
N LYS A 86 -0.06 -3.63 12.77
CA LYS A 86 0.12 -4.18 14.12
C LYS A 86 1.44 -3.75 14.76
N GLY A 87 2.31 -3.10 13.99
CA GLY A 87 3.63 -2.66 14.44
C GLY A 87 4.74 -3.70 14.26
N ASN A 88 4.50 -4.78 13.51
CA ASN A 88 5.55 -5.73 13.16
C ASN A 88 6.38 -5.20 11.98
N ILE A 89 7.69 -5.38 12.05
CA ILE A 89 8.59 -5.10 10.91
C ILE A 89 8.41 -6.24 9.89
N ILE A 90 8.00 -5.90 8.68
CA ILE A 90 7.84 -6.85 7.58
C ILE A 90 9.02 -6.80 6.58
N ASP A 91 9.75 -5.70 6.54
CA ASP A 91 10.96 -5.56 5.72
C ASP A 91 11.88 -4.49 6.32
N ARG A 92 13.19 -4.65 6.13
CA ARG A 92 14.19 -3.67 6.57
C ARG A 92 15.48 -3.84 5.79
N GLY A 93 16.26 -2.77 5.68
CA GLY A 93 17.57 -2.82 5.04
C GLY A 93 18.29 -1.49 5.04
N GLU A 94 19.48 -1.50 4.46
CA GLU A 94 20.30 -0.31 4.21
C GLU A 94 20.30 0.01 2.72
N VAL A 95 20.30 1.29 2.39
CA VAL A 95 20.34 1.82 1.02
C VAL A 95 21.49 2.81 0.91
N THR A 96 22.25 2.68 -0.17
CA THR A 96 23.33 3.61 -0.54
C THR A 96 23.13 4.06 -1.99
N ALA A 97 23.85 5.09 -2.43
CA ALA A 97 23.78 5.56 -3.82
C ALA A 97 24.13 4.47 -4.85
N THR A 98 25.01 3.52 -4.48
CA THR A 98 25.41 2.41 -5.36
C THR A 98 24.50 1.18 -5.26
N GLN A 99 23.62 1.14 -4.26
CA GLN A 99 22.72 0.00 -3.98
C GLN A 99 21.31 0.54 -3.71
N PRO A 100 20.58 0.98 -4.75
CA PRO A 100 19.22 1.47 -4.58
C PRO A 100 18.27 0.34 -4.18
N LEU A 101 17.19 0.70 -3.47
CA LEU A 101 16.10 -0.23 -3.18
C LEU A 101 15.09 -0.23 -4.32
N ASN A 102 14.74 -1.42 -4.79
CA ASN A 102 13.57 -1.67 -5.63
C ASN A 102 12.97 -3.01 -5.18
N LYS A 103 12.06 -2.96 -4.21
CA LYS A 103 11.52 -4.14 -3.54
C LYS A 103 10.03 -4.25 -3.79
N GLN A 104 9.59 -5.46 -4.14
CA GLN A 104 8.18 -5.80 -4.24
C GLN A 104 7.84 -6.89 -3.24
N LEU A 105 6.74 -6.71 -2.52
CA LEU A 105 6.22 -7.67 -1.54
C LEU A 105 4.75 -7.92 -1.82
N ASN A 106 4.33 -9.17 -1.68
CA ASN A 106 2.91 -9.54 -1.70
C ASN A 106 2.57 -10.10 -0.32
N ILE A 107 1.61 -9.47 0.34
CA ILE A 107 1.25 -9.81 1.72
C ILE A 107 -0.27 -9.95 1.86
N THR A 108 -0.69 -10.61 2.93
CA THR A 108 -2.11 -10.65 3.31
C THR A 108 -2.58 -9.22 3.67
N PRO A 109 -3.70 -8.74 3.11
CA PRO A 109 -4.21 -7.41 3.40
C PRO A 109 -4.51 -7.21 4.90
N GLN A 110 -4.04 -6.10 5.46
CA GLN A 110 -4.34 -5.70 6.83
C GLN A 110 -4.84 -4.26 6.84
N LYS A 111 -5.96 -4.03 7.52
CA LYS A 111 -6.55 -2.70 7.68
C LYS A 111 -5.76 -1.91 8.71
N GLY A 112 -5.54 -0.63 8.46
CA GLY A 112 -4.90 0.31 9.37
C GLY A 112 -3.73 1.05 8.74
N VAL A 113 -2.94 1.69 9.59
CA VAL A 113 -1.83 2.56 9.17
C VAL A 113 -0.57 1.73 8.93
N TRP A 114 -0.16 1.66 7.68
CA TRP A 114 1.15 1.16 7.27
C TRP A 114 2.18 2.26 7.43
N ARG A 115 3.38 1.93 7.91
CA ARG A 115 4.41 2.92 8.23
C ARG A 115 5.76 2.49 7.66
N ALA A 116 6.46 3.41 7.01
CA ALA A 116 7.87 3.26 6.66
C ALA A 116 8.67 4.30 7.43
N LYS A 117 9.68 3.84 8.18
CA LYS A 117 10.65 4.70 8.85
C LYS A 117 11.94 4.72 8.05
N TYR A 118 12.50 5.90 7.90
CA TYR A 118 13.74 6.16 7.18
C TYR A 118 14.71 6.86 8.14
N TYR A 119 15.83 6.22 8.41
CA TYR A 119 16.88 6.71 9.28
C TYR A 119 17.99 7.29 8.39
N THR A 120 17.96 8.59 8.19
CA THR A 120 18.87 9.33 7.31
C THR A 120 20.12 9.80 8.07
N ASN A 121 21.12 10.23 7.32
CA ASN A 121 22.28 10.94 7.82
C ASN A 121 22.41 12.30 7.12
N LYS A 122 23.36 13.11 7.59
CA LYS A 122 23.61 14.46 7.08
C LYS A 122 23.93 14.53 5.58
N ASP A 123 24.32 13.41 4.97
CA ASP A 123 24.73 13.33 3.57
C ASP A 123 23.65 12.66 2.70
N THR A 124 22.52 12.24 3.27
CA THR A 124 21.44 11.55 2.54
C THR A 124 20.73 12.51 1.58
N ASP A 125 21.00 12.33 0.29
CA ASP A 125 20.30 13.00 -0.81
C ASP A 125 19.60 11.96 -1.67
N GLY A 126 18.30 12.10 -1.88
CA GLY A 126 17.57 11.19 -2.75
C GLY A 126 16.06 11.29 -2.64
N LYS A 127 15.40 10.20 -2.98
CA LYS A 127 13.94 10.08 -2.95
C LYS A 127 13.48 8.69 -2.56
N TYR A 128 12.27 8.61 -2.04
CA TYR A 128 11.55 7.35 -1.83
C TYR A 128 10.17 7.38 -2.48
N ILE A 129 9.69 6.20 -2.84
CA ILE A 129 8.31 5.92 -3.24
C ILE A 129 7.88 4.66 -2.52
N LEU A 130 6.79 4.74 -1.76
CA LEU A 130 6.09 3.61 -1.18
C LEU A 130 4.70 3.55 -1.80
N LEU A 131 4.40 2.50 -2.55
CA LEU A 131 3.11 2.28 -3.20
C LEU A 131 2.48 1.00 -2.66
N LEU A 132 1.23 1.10 -2.20
CA LEU A 132 0.41 -0.04 -1.80
C LEU A 132 -0.75 -0.15 -2.78
N LYS A 133 -0.92 -1.32 -3.40
CA LYS A 133 -2.03 -1.61 -4.31
C LYS A 133 -2.67 -2.96 -4.04
N SER A 134 -3.98 -3.06 -4.20
CA SER A 134 -4.69 -4.34 -4.22
C SER A 134 -4.32 -5.13 -5.47
N ILE A 135 -4.13 -6.44 -5.32
CA ILE A 135 -4.12 -7.40 -6.41
C ILE A 135 -5.32 -8.33 -6.24
N GLU A 136 -6.03 -8.55 -7.35
CA GLU A 136 -7.11 -9.55 -7.47
C GLU A 136 -6.56 -10.98 -7.40
#